data_AF-A0A6L9QED4-F1
#
_entry.id   AF-A0A6L9QED4-F1
#
_cell.length_a   1.000
_cell.length_b   1.000
_cell.length_c   1.000
_cell.angle_alpha   90.00
_cell.angle_beta   90.00
_cell.angle_gamma   90.00
#
_symmetry.space_group_name_H-M   'P 1'
#
loop_
_entity.id
_entity.type
_entity.pdbx_description
1 polymer ?
#
loop_
_entity_poly.entity_id
_entity_poly.type
_entity_poly.pdbx_seq_one_letter_code
_entity_poly.pdbx_strand_id
1 'polypeptide(L)'
;MDAVLGTLAALNWKDVTRQDWTVHARTGSRLAFRLWGAYLAPGRKQFPLRTTISIASSPPGPVVTMSVASDEGWYAVKLPIVDRLFAEAAAALQTALENATTRTTGQ
;
A
#
# COMPACT_ATOMS: atom_id res chain seq x y z
N MET A 1 13.81 -7.75 -3.01
CA MET A 1 12.43 -8.21 -3.27
C MET A 1 11.79 -8.77 -2.01
N ASP A 2 12.48 -9.64 -1.27
CA ASP A 2 11.97 -10.25 -0.02
C ASP A 2 11.62 -9.23 1.07
N ALA A 3 12.40 -8.14 1.19
CA ALA A 3 12.09 -7.04 2.10
C ALA A 3 10.74 -6.35 1.79
N VAL A 4 10.37 -6.22 0.50
CA VAL A 4 9.09 -5.62 0.08
C VAL A 4 7.94 -6.55 0.45
N LEU A 5 8.07 -7.86 0.19
CA LEU A 5 7.06 -8.85 0.55
C LEU A 5 6.87 -8.96 2.07
N GLY A 6 7.96 -8.94 2.84
CA GLY A 6 7.90 -8.95 4.30
C GLY A 6 7.22 -7.69 4.87
N THR A 7 7.47 -6.53 4.27
CA THR A 7 6.83 -5.27 4.66
C THR A 7 5.33 -5.28 4.36
N LEU A 8 4.93 -5.77 3.19
CA LEU A 8 3.52 -5.92 2.82
C LEU A 8 2.80 -6.89 3.76
N ALA A 9 3.43 -8.02 4.11
CA ALA A 9 2.87 -8.98 5.07
C ALA A 9 2.71 -8.36 6.48
N ALA A 10 3.71 -7.63 6.97
CA ALA A 10 3.66 -6.94 8.26
C ALA A 10 2.54 -5.88 8.33
N LEU A 11 2.26 -5.22 7.20
CA LEU A 11 1.17 -4.25 7.06
C LEU A 11 -0.19 -4.89 6.75
N ASN A 12 -0.30 -6.22 6.78
CA ASN A 12 -1.52 -6.99 6.50
C ASN A 12 -2.09 -6.74 5.09
N TRP A 13 -1.22 -6.52 4.10
CA TRP A 13 -1.60 -6.48 2.69
C TRP A 13 -1.85 -7.89 2.18
N LYS A 14 -2.85 -8.01 1.32
CA LYS A 14 -3.39 -9.26 0.76
C LYS A 14 -3.31 -9.22 -0.76
N ASP A 15 -3.65 -10.34 -1.40
CA ASP A 15 -3.69 -10.45 -2.87
C ASP A 15 -2.36 -10.01 -3.50
N VAL A 16 -1.25 -10.47 -2.89
CA VAL A 16 0.11 -10.11 -3.30
C VAL A 16 0.46 -10.94 -4.53
N THR A 17 0.40 -10.32 -5.71
CA THR A 17 0.76 -10.93 -6.98
C THR A 17 2.13 -10.42 -7.40
N ARG A 18 3.07 -11.33 -7.62
CA ARG A 18 4.40 -11.01 -8.16
C ARG A 18 4.41 -11.29 -9.65
N GLN A 19 4.82 -10.29 -10.42
CA GLN A 19 5.09 -10.42 -11.85
C GLN A 19 6.47 -9.82 -12.12
N ASP A 20 7.45 -10.69 -12.33
CA ASP A 20 8.87 -10.33 -12.52
C ASP A 20 9.44 -9.49 -11.36
N TRP A 21 9.70 -8.21 -11.63
CA TRP A 21 10.19 -7.19 -10.70
C TRP A 21 9.10 -6.24 -10.20
N THR A 22 7.84 -6.56 -10.50
CA THR A 22 6.67 -5.83 -10.05
C THR A 22 5.88 -6.65 -9.04
N VAL A 23 5.45 -6.00 -7.98
CA VAL A 23 4.59 -6.54 -6.94
C VAL A 23 3.30 -5.73 -6.92
N HIS A 24 2.19 -6.40 -7.17
CA HIS A 24 0.86 -5.87 -6.95
C HIS A 24 0.36 -6.37 -5.61
N ALA A 25 -0.18 -5.49 -4.78
CA ALA A 25 -0.82 -5.89 -3.53
C ALA A 25 -2.06 -5.04 -3.28
N ARG A 26 -3.00 -5.60 -2.52
CA ARG A 26 -4.25 -4.93 -2.15
C ARG A 26 -4.45 -4.99 -0.66
N THR A 27 -5.06 -3.96 -0.09
CA THR A 27 -5.47 -4.00 1.31
C THR A 27 -6.84 -3.37 1.46
N GLY A 28 -7.48 -3.63 2.60
CA GLY A 28 -8.85 -3.25 2.87
C GLY A 28 -9.88 -4.09 2.10
N SER A 29 -11.16 -3.78 2.34
CA SER A 29 -12.27 -4.46 1.67
C SER A 29 -13.22 -3.42 1.11
N ARG A 30 -13.44 -3.49 -0.22
CA ARG A 30 -14.40 -2.63 -0.92
C ARG A 30 -15.79 -2.79 -0.33
N LEU A 31 -16.20 -4.03 -0.05
CA LEU A 31 -17.51 -4.33 0.53
C LEU A 31 -17.63 -3.79 1.95
N ALA A 32 -16.60 -3.98 2.79
CA ALA A 32 -16.64 -3.46 4.17
C ALA A 32 -16.71 -1.94 4.18
N PHE A 33 -15.90 -1.28 3.33
CA PHE A 33 -15.96 0.16 3.16
C PHE A 33 -17.31 0.64 2.61
N ARG A 34 -17.96 -0.15 1.75
CA ARG A 34 -19.30 0.18 1.21
C ARG A 34 -20.41 0.06 2.23
N LEU A 35 -20.34 -0.94 3.11
CA LEU A 35 -21.36 -1.20 4.14
C LEU A 35 -21.20 -0.32 5.38
N TRP A 36 -19.95 0.02 5.74
CA TRP A 36 -19.63 0.71 7.00
C TRP A 36 -19.01 2.10 6.78
N GLY A 37 -18.74 2.49 5.54
CA GLY A 37 -18.09 3.75 5.21
C GLY A 37 -16.72 3.90 5.87
N ALA A 38 -16.38 5.15 6.19
CA ALA A 38 -15.21 5.50 7.00
C ALA A 38 -15.41 5.26 8.51
N TYR A 39 -16.59 4.78 8.95
CA TYR A 39 -16.95 4.52 10.35
C TYR A 39 -16.60 3.10 10.81
N LEU A 40 -15.69 2.41 10.10
CA LEU A 40 -15.12 1.17 10.59
C LEU A 40 -14.53 1.39 11.99
N ALA A 41 -14.76 0.43 12.89
CA ALA A 41 -14.39 0.50 14.30
C ALA A 41 -12.97 1.05 14.51
N PRO A 42 -12.72 1.86 15.56
CA PRO A 42 -11.41 2.41 15.84
C PRO A 42 -10.37 1.28 15.90
N GLY A 43 -9.33 1.39 15.04
CA GLY A 43 -8.31 0.35 14.85
C GLY A 43 -8.48 -0.51 13.59
N ARG A 44 -9.61 -0.42 12.87
CA ARG A 44 -9.81 -1.08 11.57
C ARG A 44 -9.90 -0.07 10.43
N LYS A 45 -8.80 0.65 10.17
CA LYS A 45 -8.64 1.46 8.94
C LYS A 45 -8.44 0.53 7.73
N GLN A 46 -9.47 -0.22 7.34
CA GLN A 46 -9.44 -1.11 6.17
C GLN A 46 -9.88 -0.35 4.92
N PHE A 47 -9.21 0.77 4.67
CA PHE A 47 -9.44 1.57 3.48
C PHE A 47 -8.96 0.79 2.25
N PRO A 48 -9.82 0.57 1.23
CA PRO A 48 -9.47 -0.23 0.08
C PRO A 48 -8.41 0.47 -0.75
N LEU A 49 -7.23 -0.14 -0.81
CA LEU A 49 -6.06 0.39 -1.52
C LEU A 49 -5.48 -0.69 -2.40
N ARG A 50 -4.90 -0.27 -3.52
CA ARG A 50 -4.03 -1.08 -4.36
C ARG A 50 -2.69 -0.40 -4.48
N THR A 51 -1.63 -1.19 -4.42
CA THR A 51 -0.28 -0.70 -4.69
C THR A 51 0.36 -1.55 -5.77
N THR A 52 1.16 -0.88 -6.59
CA THR A 52 2.07 -1.47 -7.54
C THR A 52 3.45 -0.98 -7.16
N ILE A 53 4.33 -1.91 -6.79
CA ILE A 53 5.73 -1.63 -6.46
C ILE A 53 6.58 -2.27 -7.55
N SER A 54 7.30 -1.47 -8.32
CA SER A 54 8.21 -1.95 -9.36
C SER A 54 9.64 -1.63 -8.96
N ILE A 55 10.52 -2.61 -9.03
CA ILE A 55 11.95 -2.45 -8.76
C ILE A 55 12.67 -2.45 -10.11
N ALA A 56 13.28 -1.33 -10.48
CA ALA A 56 14.09 -1.22 -11.66
C ALA A 56 15.56 -1.05 -11.28
N SER A 57 16.45 -1.85 -11.88
CA SER A 57 17.89 -1.61 -11.76
C SER A 57 18.27 -0.41 -12.62
N SER A 58 18.73 0.67 -11.99
CA SER A 58 19.24 1.87 -12.67
C SER A 58 20.67 2.15 -12.15
N PRO A 59 21.62 2.67 -12.94
CA PRO A 59 22.83 3.27 -12.39
C PRO A 59 22.42 4.62 -11.79
N PRO A 60 22.48 4.86 -10.46
CA PRO A 60 23.49 4.42 -9.48
C PRO A 60 23.05 3.39 -8.41
N GLY A 61 21.86 2.78 -8.54
CA GLY A 61 21.34 1.78 -7.61
C GLY A 61 19.91 1.34 -7.96
N PRO A 62 19.38 0.30 -7.31
CA PRO A 62 18.00 -0.14 -7.54
C PRO A 62 17.02 0.98 -7.19
N VAL A 63 16.20 1.37 -8.16
CA VAL A 63 15.11 2.34 -7.99
C VAL A 63 13.84 1.58 -7.68
N VAL A 64 13.24 1.87 -6.53
CA VAL A 64 11.94 1.32 -6.14
C VAL A 64 10.88 2.36 -6.46
N THR A 65 10.10 2.12 -7.51
CA THR A 65 8.96 2.95 -7.87
C THR A 65 7.71 2.37 -7.25
N MET A 66 6.96 3.20 -6.55
CA MET A 66 5.73 2.81 -5.89
C MET A 66 4.58 3.68 -6.38
N SER A 67 3.51 3.02 -6.80
CA SER A 67 2.24 3.66 -7.11
C SER A 67 1.18 3.13 -6.16
N VAL A 68 0.54 4.02 -5.42
CA VAL A 68 -0.60 3.70 -4.56
C VAL A 68 -1.82 4.34 -5.19
N ALA A 69 -2.90 3.58 -5.31
CA ALA A 69 -4.18 4.09 -5.79
C ALA A 69 -5.29 3.60 -4.86
N SER A 70 -6.32 4.42 -4.70
CA SER A 70 -7.53 3.97 -4.03
C SER A 70 -8.24 2.90 -4.86
N ASP A 71 -8.80 1.90 -4.19
CA ASP A 71 -9.61 0.84 -4.80
C ASP A 71 -11.06 0.85 -4.27
N GLU A 72 -11.50 1.99 -3.76
CA GLU A 72 -12.87 2.22 -3.30
C GLU A 72 -13.92 2.08 -4.41
N GLY A 73 -13.61 2.53 -5.63
CA GLY A 73 -14.55 2.69 -6.73
C GLY A 73 -15.27 4.05 -6.74
N TRP A 74 -16.05 4.31 -7.79
CA TRP A 74 -16.63 5.62 -8.13
C TRP A 74 -17.50 6.29 -7.04
N TYR A 75 -18.01 5.53 -6.07
CA TYR A 75 -18.95 6.03 -5.06
C TYR A 75 -18.27 6.72 -3.86
N ALA A 76 -16.97 6.46 -3.60
CA ALA A 76 -16.28 7.04 -2.43
C ALA A 76 -15.55 8.35 -2.74
N VAL A 77 -15.32 8.65 -4.01
CA VAL A 77 -14.58 9.84 -4.51
C VAL A 77 -15.17 11.18 -4.02
N LYS A 78 -16.38 11.17 -3.45
CA LYS A 78 -17.09 12.38 -3.00
C LYS A 78 -16.88 12.77 -1.54
N LEU A 79 -16.08 12.04 -0.76
CA LEU A 79 -15.93 12.28 0.68
C LEU A 79 -14.53 12.83 1.03
N PRO A 80 -14.40 14.01 1.66
CA PRO A 80 -13.09 14.57 2.01
C PRO A 80 -12.29 13.73 3.02
N ILE A 81 -12.96 12.88 3.80
CA ILE A 81 -12.30 11.92 4.70
C ILE A 81 -11.54 10.83 3.94
N VAL A 82 -11.93 10.54 2.69
CA VAL A 82 -11.31 9.52 1.84
C VAL A 82 -9.91 9.96 1.42
N ASP A 83 -9.74 11.23 1.01
CA ASP A 83 -8.43 11.79 0.67
C ASP A 83 -7.47 11.74 1.86
N ARG A 84 -7.98 12.06 3.06
CA ARG A 84 -7.18 11.99 4.29
C ARG A 84 -6.77 10.56 4.63
N LEU A 85 -7.70 9.60 4.54
CA LEU A 85 -7.41 8.19 4.80
C LEU A 85 -6.42 7.61 3.79
N PHE A 86 -6.56 8.00 2.52
CA PHE A 86 -5.62 7.64 1.46
C PHE A 86 -4.22 8.18 1.76
N ALA A 87 -4.09 9.47 2.09
CA ALA A 87 -2.81 10.10 2.39
C ALA A 87 -2.13 9.45 3.61
N GLU A 88 -2.87 9.20 4.70
CA GLU A 88 -2.34 8.54 5.89
C GLU A 88 -1.82 7.12 5.57
N ALA A 89 -2.56 6.35 4.77
CA ALA A 89 -2.16 4.99 4.41
C ALA A 89 -0.99 4.95 3.42
N ALA A 90 -0.96 5.88 2.45
CA ALA A 90 0.15 6.01 1.52
C ALA A 90 1.45 6.40 2.25
N ALA A 91 1.37 7.36 3.19
CA ALA A 91 2.51 7.75 4.01
C ALA A 91 3.01 6.59 4.88
N ALA A 92 2.12 5.84 5.53
CA ALA A 92 2.51 4.69 6.35
C ALA A 92 3.25 3.62 5.54
N LEU A 93 2.78 3.33 4.31
CA LEU A 93 3.43 2.37 3.43
C LEU A 93 4.77 2.90 2.88
N GLN A 94 4.86 4.18 2.54
CA GLN A 94 6.11 4.82 2.15
C GLN A 94 7.16 4.69 3.27
N THR A 95 6.82 5.11 4.49
CA THR A 95 7.72 5.01 5.66
C THR A 95 8.15 3.57 5.92
N ALA A 96 7.23 2.59 5.76
CA ALA A 96 7.57 1.19 5.96
C ALA A 96 8.57 0.66 4.91
N LEU A 97 8.41 1.07 3.64
CA LEU A 97 9.34 0.70 2.57
C LEU A 97 10.71 1.39 2.70
N GLU A 98 10.73 2.66 3.10
CA GLU A 98 11.97 3.38 3.39
C GLU A 98 12.75 2.70 4.53
N ASN A 99 12.06 2.33 5.61
CA ASN A 99 12.64 1.60 6.74
C ASN A 99 13.14 0.20 6.36
N ALA A 100 12.42 -0.51 5.48
CA ALA A 100 12.84 -1.81 4.99
C ALA A 100 14.07 -1.71 4.08
N THR A 101 14.12 -0.68 3.23
CA THR A 101 15.23 -0.45 2.30
C THR A 101 16.50 -0.04 3.03
N THR A 102 16.41 0.91 3.97
CA THR A 102 17.56 1.33 4.80
C THR A 102 18.15 0.22 5.66
N ARG A 103 17.32 -0.71 6.16
CA ARG A 103 17.79 -1.91 6.87
C ARG A 103 18.62 -2.85 6.01
N THR A 104 18.39 -2.85 4.69
CA THR A 104 19.08 -3.75 3.75
C THR A 104 20.43 -3.18 3.31
N THR A 105 20.65 -1.86 3.41
CA THR A 105 21.91 -1.19 3.03
C THR A 105 22.92 -1.10 4.18
N GLY A 106 22.49 -1.34 5.43
CA GLY A 106 23.33 -1.27 6.62
C GLY A 106 23.83 -2.61 7.16
N GLN A 107 23.66 -3.70 6.41
CA GLN A 107 24.12 -5.05 6.77
C GLN A 107 25.14 -5.58 5.79
#